data_AF-M4VHT0-F1
#
_entry.id   AF-M4VHT0-F1
#
_cell.length_a   1.000
_cell.length_b   1.000
_cell.length_c   1.000
_cell.angle_alpha   90.00
_cell.angle_beta   90.00
_cell.angle_gamma   90.00
#
_symmetry.space_group_name_H-M   'P 1'
#
loop_
_entity.id
_entity.type
_entity.pdbx_description
1 polymer ?
#
loop_
_entity_poly.entity_id
_entity_poly.type
_entity_poly.pdbx_seq_one_letter_code
_entity_poly.pdbx_strand_id
1 'polypeptide(L)' 'MTETLLELETRLVQAKEARHRLLTGTQEVTVSLHGYGSTTYTAANVDGLEKYIHELKTEIAKRTGTARRGIIRTSF' A
#
# COMPACT_ATOMS: atom_id res chain seq x y z
N MET A 1 1.02 -20.20 -2.72
CA MET A 1 0.23 -19.69 -1.58
C MET A 1 -0.40 -18.38 -2.05
N THR A 2 -1.70 -18.33 -2.31
CA THR A 2 -2.39 -17.09 -2.68
C THR A 2 -2.49 -16.22 -1.43
N GLU A 3 -1.78 -15.09 -1.38
CA GLU A 3 -2.00 -14.06 -0.34
C GLU A 3 -3.51 -13.82 -0.22
N THR A 4 -4.06 -13.79 0.98
CA THR A 4 -5.49 -13.53 1.18
C THR A 4 -5.75 -12.03 1.11
N LEU A 5 -6.98 -11.62 0.80
CA LEU A 5 -7.38 -10.21 0.78
C LEU A 5 -7.07 -9.52 2.13
N LEU A 6 -7.24 -10.26 3.22
CA LEU A 6 -6.95 -9.80 4.59
C LEU A 6 -5.46 -9.45 4.80
N GLU A 7 -4.55 -10.23 4.19
CA GLU A 7 -3.11 -9.98 4.26
C GLU A 7 -2.73 -8.71 3.49
N LEU A 8 -3.36 -8.47 2.33
CA LEU A 8 -3.14 -7.25 1.55
C LEU A 8 -3.63 -6.02 2.30
N GLU A 9 -4.79 -6.08 2.94
CA GLU A 9 -5.32 -4.98 3.76
C GLU A 9 -4.43 -4.69 4.96
N THR A 10 -3.97 -5.74 5.66
CA THR A 10 -3.03 -5.61 6.77
C THR A 10 -1.74 -4.93 6.31
N ARG A 11 -1.17 -5.35 5.18
CA ARG A 11 0.01 -4.71 4.59
C ARG A 11 -0.24 -3.24 4.24
N LEU A 12 -1.41 -2.91 3.70
CA LEU A 12 -1.75 -1.53 3.36
C LEU A 12 -1.85 -0.64 4.61
N VAL A 13 -2.39 -1.15 5.72
CA VAL A 13 -2.40 -0.44 7.01
C VAL A 13 -0.97 -0.24 7.52
N GLN A 14 -0.15 -1.30 7.54
CA GLN A 14 1.24 -1.20 7.99
C GLN A 14 2.05 -0.21 7.15
N ALA A 15 1.87 -0.22 5.83
CA ALA A 15 2.55 0.72 4.93
C ALA A 15 2.09 2.17 5.15
N LYS A 16 0.79 2.40 5.40
CA LYS A 16 0.27 3.73 5.76
C LYS A 16 0.81 4.22 7.09
N GLU A 17 0.85 3.36 8.11
CA GLU A 17 1.44 3.70 9.41
C GLU A 17 2.92 4.02 9.27
N ALA A 18 3.66 3.25 8.47
CA ALA A 18 5.06 3.52 8.18
C ALA A 18 5.26 4.88 7.52
N ARG A 19 4.45 5.21 6.49
CA ARG A 19 4.46 6.53 5.85
C ARG A 19 4.15 7.64 6.86
N HIS A 20 3.17 7.44 7.74
CA HIS A 20 2.81 8.43 8.76
C HIS A 20 3.96 8.64 9.75
N ARG A 21 4.60 7.57 10.22
CA ARG A 21 5.78 7.67 11.10
C ARG A 21 6.95 8.38 10.42
N LEU A 22 7.24 8.06 9.15
CA LEU A 22 8.27 8.76 8.38
C LEU A 22 7.97 10.26 8.28
N LEU A 23 6.71 10.63 7.99
CA LEU A 23 6.26 12.02 7.92
C LEU A 23 6.35 12.75 9.28
N THR A 24 6.10 12.04 10.38
CA THR A 24 6.21 12.59 11.74
C THR A 24 7.67 12.81 12.19
N GLY A 25 8.66 12.44 11.36
CA GLY A 25 10.08 12.67 11.63
C GLY A 25 10.85 11.42 12.05
N THR A 26 10.32 10.22 11.82
CA THR A 26 11.07 8.98 12.04
C THR A 26 12.05 8.78 10.88
N GLN A 27 13.32 8.49 11.18
CA GLN A 27 14.37 8.38 10.15
C GLN A 27 14.19 7.14 9.25
N GLU A 28 13.68 6.04 9.81
CA GLU A 28 13.51 4.76 9.14
C GLU A 28 12.35 3.96 9.76
N VAL A 29 11.59 3.26 8.91
CA VAL A 29 10.51 2.38 9.34
C VAL A 29 10.61 1.04 8.62
N THR A 30 10.67 -0.02 9.42
CA THR A 30 10.69 -1.39 8.93
C THR A 30 9.27 -1.92 8.78
N VAL A 31 8.87 -2.25 7.56
CA VAL A 31 7.59 -2.90 7.26
C VAL A 31 7.86 -4.39 7.06
N SER A 32 7.32 -5.23 7.95
CA SER A 32 7.43 -6.68 7.83
C SER A 32 6.46 -7.20 6.79
N LEU A 33 6.98 -7.67 5.65
CA LEU A 33 6.17 -8.39 4.66
C LEU A 33 6.07 -9.83 5.13
N HIS A 34 4.93 -10.20 5.71
CA HIS A 34 4.66 -11.57 6.14
C HIS A 34 4.93 -12.53 4.95
N GLY A 35 5.96 -13.38 5.09
CA GLY A 35 6.38 -14.35 4.07
C GLY A 35 7.51 -13.95 3.12
N TYR A 36 7.89 -12.67 2.98
CA TYR A 36 8.93 -12.22 2.02
C TYR A 36 10.10 -11.44 2.65
N GLY A 37 10.03 -11.16 3.96
CA GLY A 37 11.08 -10.45 4.70
C GLY A 37 10.67 -9.04 5.10
N SER A 38 11.55 -8.35 5.81
CA SER A 38 11.30 -6.99 6.28
C SER A 38 11.88 -5.98 5.29
N THR A 39 11.07 -5.05 4.79
CA THR A 39 11.55 -3.94 3.97
C THR A 39 11.67 -2.68 4.83
N THR A 40 12.89 -2.20 5.01
CA THR A 40 13.15 -0.92 5.67
C THR A 40 12.96 0.22 4.67
N TYR A 41 11.98 1.08 4.94
CA TYR A 41 11.75 2.30 4.19
C TYR A 41 12.30 3.49 4.98
N THR A 42 12.95 4.41 4.27
CA THR A 42 13.47 5.67 4.83
C THR A 42 12.77 6.84 4.17
N ALA A 43 12.95 8.05 4.71
CA ALA A 43 12.37 9.27 4.10
C ALA A 43 12.81 9.48 2.64
N ALA A 44 14.00 9.01 2.26
CA ALA A 44 14.50 9.05 0.89
C ALA A 44 13.71 8.12 -0.07
N ASN A 45 13.14 7.03 0.45
CA ASN A 45 12.39 6.04 -0.31
C ASN A 45 10.86 6.15 -0.12
N VAL A 46 10.38 7.31 0.36
CA VAL A 46 8.94 7.56 0.58
C VAL A 46 8.13 7.48 -0.72
N ASP A 47 8.69 7.93 -1.84
CA ASP A 47 8.06 7.80 -3.17
C ASP A 47 7.81 6.34 -3.55
N GLY A 48 8.80 5.48 -3.30
CA GLY A 48 8.67 4.03 -3.52
C GLY A 48 7.62 3.39 -2.62
N LEU A 49 7.54 3.83 -1.36
CA LEU A 49 6.51 3.39 -0.42
C LEU A 49 5.11 3.82 -0.87
N GLU A 50 4.96 5.04 -1.40
CA GLU A 50 3.68 5.54 -1.91
C GLU A 50 3.22 4.77 -3.16
N LYS A 51 4.13 4.49 -4.10
CA LYS A 51 3.84 3.61 -5.24
C LYS A 51 3.39 2.22 -4.79
N TYR A 52 4.11 1.63 -3.84
CA TYR A 52 3.76 0.31 -3.29
C TYR A 52 2.38 0.30 -2.63
N ILE A 53 2.02 1.34 -1.85
CA ILE A 53 0.67 1.50 -1.28
C ILE A 53 -0.39 1.58 -2.40
N HIS A 54 -0.10 2.31 -3.48
CA HIS A 54 -1.01 2.45 -4.60
C HIS A 54 -1.22 1.12 -5.35
N GLU A 55 -0.15 0.35 -5.56
CA GLU A 55 -0.23 -0.98 -6.13
C GLU A 55 -1.02 -1.95 -5.25
N LEU A 56 -0.76 -1.99 -3.95
CA LEU A 56 -1.53 -2.79 -3.00
C LEU A 56 -3.01 -2.44 -3.02
N LYS A 57 -3.36 -1.15 -3.03
CA LYS A 57 -4.75 -0.69 -3.13
C LYS A 57 -5.40 -1.15 -4.43
N THR A 58 -4.65 -1.11 -5.53
CA THR A 58 -5.11 -1.55 -6.84
C THR A 58 -5.32 -3.07 -6.87
N GLU A 59 -4.41 -3.84 -6.26
CA GLU A 59 -4.54 -5.30 -6.15
C GLU A 59 -5.71 -5.72 -5.26
N ILE A 60 -5.90 -5.05 -4.13
CA ILE A 60 -7.08 -5.23 -3.26
C ILE A 60 -8.35 -4.92 -4.06
N ALA A 61 -8.39 -3.82 -4.81
CA ALA A 61 -9.54 -3.45 -5.62
C ALA A 61 -9.84 -4.47 -6.74
N LYS A 62 -8.79 -5.01 -7.38
CA LYS A 62 -8.90 -6.09 -8.38
C LYS A 62 -9.46 -7.37 -7.76
N ARG A 63 -8.97 -7.78 -6.59
CA ARG A 63 -9.43 -9.00 -5.90
C ARG A 63 -10.80 -8.86 -5.24
N THR A 64 -11.14 -7.67 -4.74
CA THR A 64 -12.46 -7.36 -4.16
C THR A 64 -13.54 -7.24 -5.24
N GLY A 65 -13.16 -7.07 -6.51
CA GLY A 65 -14.11 -6.87 -7.61
C GLY A 65 -14.73 -5.47 -7.65
N THR A 66 -14.21 -4.51 -6.88
CA THR A 66 -14.65 -3.10 -6.89
C THR A 66 -13.94 -2.28 -7.97
N ALA A 67 -13.39 -2.93 -8.99
CA ALA A 67 -13.08 -2.27 -10.26
C ALA A 67 -14.38 -2.01 -11.06
N ARG A 68 -15.42 -1.46 -10.40
CA ARG A 68 -16.55 -0.89 -11.11
C ARG A 68 -16.05 0.43 -11.67
N ARG A 69 -15.72 0.43 -12.96
CA ARG A 69 -15.50 1.63 -13.78
C ARG A 69 -16.59 2.63 -13.41
N GLY A 70 -16.24 3.64 -12.62
CA GLY A 70 -17.11 4.79 -12.43
C GLY A 70 -17.29 5.40 -13.80
N ILE A 71 -18.52 5.37 -14.31
CA ILE A 71 -19.01 6.11 -15.47
C ILE A 71 -18.24 7.44 -15.62
N ILE A 72 -17.46 7.56 -16.71
CA ILE A 72 -16.82 8.81 -17.08
C ILE A 72 -17.96 9.76 -17.46
N ARG A 73 -18.24 10.74 -16.61
CA ARG A 73 -19.15 11.84 -16.96
C ARG A 73 -18.38 12.81 -17.86
N THR A 74 -18.38 12.58 -19.17
CA THR A 74 -18.02 13.61 -20.15
C THR A 74 -19.17 14.61 -20.21
N SER A 75 -18.94 15.84 -19.76
CA SER A 75 -19.83 16.96 -20.05
C SER A 75 -19.42 17.53 -21.41
N PHE A 76 -20.36 17.54 -22.36
CA PHE A 76 -20.29 18.36 -23.58
C PHE A 76 -20.67 19.79 -23.27
#